data_AF-A0A818XL10-F1
#
_entry.id   AF-A0A818XL10-F1
#
_cell.length_a   1.000
_cell.length_b   1.000
_cell.length_c   1.000
_cell.angle_alpha   90.00
_cell.angle_beta   90.00
_cell.angle_gamma   90.00
#
_symmetry.space_group_name_H-M   'P 1'
#
loop_
_entity.id
_entity.type
_entity.pdbx_description
1 polymer ?
#
loop_
_entity_poly.entity_id
_entity_poly.type
_entity_poly.pdbx_seq_one_letter_code
_entity_poly.pdbx_strand_id
1 'polypeptide(L)'
;MVTRLSTLSADKSASKIQAAFRNHQARLKLKKQAAWQIHEKLEYSSEQTEAKLKDMFEKLLKSSDLLSPSVAKLLQKAGLPVEEKELLRLTNPASISVQANYQGLRIEGPITRKTFVDLIEAFQHGE
;
A
#
# COMPACT_ATOMS: atom_id res chain seq x y z
N MET A 1 -17.88 10.00 -69.03
CA MET A 1 -17.76 8.74 -68.26
C MET A 1 -16.68 8.79 -67.17
N VAL A 2 -15.64 9.64 -67.29
CA VAL A 2 -14.49 9.72 -66.35
C VAL A 2 -14.85 10.31 -64.96
N THR A 3 -15.80 11.23 -64.87
CA THR A 3 -16.18 11.90 -63.62
C THR A 3 -16.89 10.99 -62.60
N ARG A 4 -17.53 9.90 -63.06
CA ARG A 4 -18.25 8.97 -62.18
C ARG A 4 -17.31 8.00 -61.44
N LEU A 5 -16.13 7.74 -62.01
CA LEU A 5 -15.11 6.86 -61.43
C LEU A 5 -14.30 7.58 -60.32
N SER A 6 -14.05 8.88 -60.46
CA SER A 6 -13.35 9.68 -59.44
C SER A 6 -14.21 9.93 -58.20
N THR A 7 -15.52 10.15 -58.36
CA THR A 7 -16.45 10.29 -57.22
C THR A 7 -16.59 9.00 -56.43
N LEU A 8 -16.64 7.84 -57.08
CA LEU A 8 -16.63 6.53 -56.40
C LEU A 8 -15.37 6.30 -55.56
N SER A 9 -14.22 6.82 -55.99
CA SER A 9 -12.96 6.76 -55.24
C SER A 9 -12.98 7.70 -54.02
N ALA A 10 -13.57 8.89 -54.18
CA ALA A 10 -13.78 9.84 -53.10
C ALA A 10 -14.76 9.30 -52.06
N ASP A 11 -15.87 8.68 -52.48
CA ASP A 11 -16.88 8.08 -51.60
C ASP A 11 -16.30 6.92 -50.78
N LYS A 12 -15.47 6.07 -51.41
CA LYS A 12 -14.75 4.99 -50.71
C LYS A 12 -13.77 5.55 -49.66
N SER A 13 -13.09 6.65 -49.98
CA SER A 13 -12.15 7.28 -49.06
C SER A 13 -12.88 7.95 -47.88
N ALA A 14 -13.97 8.67 -48.16
CA ALA A 14 -14.85 9.27 -47.15
C ALA A 14 -15.41 8.19 -46.20
N SER A 15 -15.87 7.06 -46.74
CA SER A 15 -16.37 5.93 -45.94
C SER A 15 -15.30 5.36 -45.00
N LYS A 16 -14.05 5.26 -45.45
CA LYS A 16 -12.92 4.81 -44.60
C LYS A 16 -12.64 5.80 -43.47
N ILE A 17 -12.64 7.10 -43.75
CA ILE A 17 -12.42 8.15 -42.75
C ILE A 17 -13.54 8.12 -41.69
N GLN A 18 -14.79 8.01 -42.14
CA GLN A 18 -15.95 7.91 -41.24
C GLN A 18 -15.90 6.66 -40.36
N ALA A 19 -15.51 5.52 -40.93
CA ALA A 19 -15.34 4.28 -40.18
C ALA A 19 -14.23 4.39 -39.12
N ALA A 20 -13.08 4.98 -39.49
CA ALA A 20 -11.99 5.23 -38.56
C ALA A 20 -12.40 6.16 -37.41
N PHE A 21 -13.12 7.25 -37.72
CA PHE A 21 -13.64 8.17 -36.71
C PHE A 21 -14.63 7.50 -35.75
N ARG A 22 -15.60 6.75 -36.27
CA ARG A 22 -16.58 6.00 -35.45
C ARG A 22 -15.89 5.01 -34.52
N ASN A 23 -14.90 4.27 -35.03
CA ASN A 23 -14.12 3.33 -34.23
C ASN A 23 -13.29 4.04 -33.15
N HIS A 24 -12.71 5.20 -33.45
CA HIS A 24 -12.00 6.01 -32.47
C HIS A 24 -12.93 6.47 -31.34
N GLN A 25 -14.11 6.98 -31.68
CA GLN A 25 -15.13 7.39 -30.70
C GLN A 25 -15.61 6.23 -29.83
N ALA A 26 -15.83 5.05 -30.41
CA ALA A 26 -16.19 3.85 -29.65
C ALA A 26 -15.09 3.47 -28.63
N ARG A 27 -13.82 3.51 -29.04
CA ARG A 27 -12.68 3.24 -28.15
C ARG A 27 -12.56 4.28 -27.03
N LEU A 28 -12.81 5.56 -27.31
CA LEU A 28 -12.80 6.60 -26.26
C LEU A 28 -13.88 6.34 -25.20
N LYS A 29 -15.09 5.94 -25.61
CA LYS A 29 -16.17 5.57 -24.67
C LYS A 29 -15.78 4.36 -23.81
N LEU A 30 -15.22 3.31 -24.43
CA LEU A 30 -14.76 2.13 -23.70
C LEU A 30 -13.64 2.47 -22.71
N LYS A 31 -12.67 3.30 -23.11
CA LYS A 31 -11.61 3.78 -22.21
C LYS A 31 -12.18 4.56 -21.03
N LYS A 32 -13.14 5.47 -21.27
CA LYS A 32 -13.81 6.23 -20.20
C LYS A 32 -14.56 5.30 -19.24
N GLN A 33 -15.29 4.32 -19.75
CA GLN A 33 -16.01 3.35 -18.94
C GLN A 33 -15.04 2.48 -18.12
N ALA A 34 -13.95 1.99 -18.73
CA ALA A 34 -12.93 1.21 -18.02
C ALA A 34 -12.26 2.02 -16.91
N ALA A 35 -11.91 3.28 -17.18
CA ALA A 35 -11.33 4.18 -16.17
C ALA A 35 -12.30 4.42 -15.00
N TRP A 36 -13.59 4.65 -15.30
CA TRP A 36 -14.63 4.79 -14.27
C TRP A 36 -14.75 3.52 -13.42
N GLN A 37 -14.80 2.35 -14.05
CA GLN A 37 -14.88 1.07 -13.35
C GLN A 37 -13.65 0.77 -12.47
N ILE A 38 -12.45 1.17 -12.91
CA ILE A 38 -11.23 1.05 -12.10
C ILE A 38 -11.33 1.97 -10.89
N HIS A 39 -11.74 3.22 -11.09
CA HIS A 39 -11.87 4.20 -10.02
C HIS A 39 -12.90 3.75 -8.96
N GLU A 40 -14.09 3.34 -9.38
CA GLU A 40 -15.15 2.82 -8.51
C GLU A 40 -14.68 1.63 -7.68
N LYS A 41 -13.99 0.65 -8.31
CA LYS A 41 -13.46 -0.51 -7.59
C LYS A 41 -12.34 -0.15 -6.62
N LEU A 42 -11.45 0.77 -6.99
CA LEU A 42 -10.38 1.23 -6.10
C LEU A 42 -10.94 1.97 -4.89
N GLU A 43 -11.89 2.87 -5.10
CA GLU A 43 -12.51 3.64 -4.05
C GLU A 43 -13.25 2.72 -3.07
N TYR A 44 -14.08 1.81 -3.59
CA TYR A 44 -14.79 0.82 -2.77
C TYR A 44 -13.85 -0.15 -2.04
N SER A 45 -12.75 -0.58 -2.68
CA SER A 45 -11.72 -1.41 -2.05
C SER A 45 -10.99 -0.65 -0.94
N SER A 46 -10.77 0.65 -1.10
CA SER A 46 -10.10 1.48 -0.11
C SER A 46 -10.97 1.67 1.14
N GLU A 47 -12.27 1.94 0.96
CA GLU A 47 -13.25 2.06 2.05
C GLU A 47 -13.36 0.74 2.85
N GLN A 48 -13.43 -0.40 2.16
CA GLN A 48 -13.44 -1.71 2.83
C GLN A 48 -12.15 -1.99 3.60
N THR A 49 -11.01 -1.61 3.05
CA THR A 49 -9.71 -1.83 3.71
C THR A 49 -9.60 -0.99 4.97
N GLU A 50 -10.04 0.27 4.94
CA GLU A 50 -10.06 1.14 6.11
C GLU A 50 -11.00 0.59 7.21
N ALA A 51 -12.21 0.21 6.84
CA ALA A 51 -13.18 -0.36 7.78
C ALA A 51 -12.66 -1.66 8.43
N LYS A 52 -12.03 -2.53 7.64
CA LYS A 52 -11.43 -3.77 8.13
C LYS A 52 -10.23 -3.53 9.04
N LEU A 53 -9.38 -2.55 8.73
CA LEU A 53 -8.27 -2.15 9.60
C LEU A 53 -8.80 -1.65 10.95
N LYS A 54 -9.81 -0.77 10.94
CA LYS A 54 -10.45 -0.27 12.16
C LYS A 54 -11.01 -1.40 13.03
N ASP A 55 -11.73 -2.35 12.44
CA ASP A 55 -12.25 -3.53 13.15
C ASP A 55 -11.13 -4.42 13.72
N MET A 56 -10.06 -4.65 12.96
CA MET A 56 -8.89 -5.38 13.47
C MET A 56 -8.23 -4.67 14.66
N PHE A 57 -8.05 -3.35 14.57
CA PHE A 57 -7.49 -2.57 15.68
C PHE A 57 -8.41 -2.59 16.90
N GLU A 58 -9.72 -2.44 16.71
CA GLU A 58 -10.68 -2.52 17.81
C GLU A 58 -10.65 -3.89 18.50
N LYS A 59 -10.55 -4.98 17.73
CA LYS A 59 -10.36 -6.34 18.25
C LYS A 59 -9.05 -6.47 19.02
N LEU A 60 -7.95 -5.92 18.51
CA LEU A 60 -6.64 -5.92 19.18
C LEU A 60 -6.69 -5.15 20.52
N LEU A 61 -7.29 -3.96 20.53
CA LEU A 61 -7.49 -3.16 21.74
C LEU A 61 -8.36 -3.89 22.76
N LYS A 62 -9.42 -4.59 22.33
CA LYS A 62 -10.26 -5.40 23.23
C LYS A 62 -9.51 -6.62 23.78
N SER A 63 -8.57 -7.17 23.02
CA SER A 63 -7.70 -8.28 23.44
C SER A 63 -6.45 -7.83 24.21
N SER A 64 -6.45 -6.62 24.81
CA SER A 64 -5.25 -5.96 25.37
C SER A 64 -4.42 -6.79 26.37
N ASP A 65 -4.98 -7.86 26.94
CA ASP A 65 -4.26 -8.84 27.76
C ASP A 65 -3.15 -9.59 26.98
N LEU A 66 -3.21 -9.62 25.64
CA LEU A 66 -2.21 -10.23 24.76
C LEU A 66 -1.15 -9.24 24.25
N LEU A 67 -1.31 -7.94 24.53
CA LEU A 67 -0.40 -6.90 24.07
C LEU A 67 0.65 -6.59 25.14
N SER A 68 1.88 -6.35 24.70
CA SER A 68 2.90 -5.79 25.60
C SER A 68 2.37 -4.52 26.26
N PRO A 69 2.61 -4.29 27.57
CA PRO A 69 2.17 -3.10 28.28
C PRO A 69 2.57 -1.78 27.58
N SER A 70 3.69 -1.78 26.85
CA SER A 70 4.14 -0.63 26.08
C SER A 70 3.25 -0.35 24.85
N VAL A 71 2.83 -1.41 24.15
CA VAL A 71 1.95 -1.33 22.97
C VAL A 71 0.52 -0.99 23.37
N ALA A 72 0.01 -1.59 24.45
CA ALA A 72 -1.30 -1.24 25.01
C ALA A 72 -1.36 0.24 25.41
N LYS A 73 -0.32 0.75 26.07
CA LYS A 73 -0.21 2.17 26.46
C LYS A 73 -0.09 3.12 25.27
N LEU A 74 0.63 2.73 24.22
CA LEU A 74 0.72 3.48 22.96
C LEU A 74 -0.62 3.55 22.23
N LEU A 75 -1.33 2.43 22.12
CA LEU A 75 -2.62 2.36 21.43
C LEU A 75 -3.72 3.11 22.19
N GLN A 76 -3.74 3.02 23.53
CA GLN A 76 -4.66 3.80 24.36
C GLN A 76 -4.42 5.31 24.20
N LYS A 77 -3.16 5.70 23.97
CA LYS A 77 -2.76 7.09 23.72
C LYS A 77 -2.88 7.52 22.25
N ALA A 78 -2.93 6.61 21.28
CA ALA A 78 -3.05 6.95 19.85
C ALA A 78 -4.40 7.59 19.49
N GLY A 79 -5.42 7.46 20.34
CA GLY A 79 -6.66 8.25 20.27
C GLY A 79 -6.53 9.69 20.78
N LEU A 80 -5.37 10.06 21.33
CA LEU A 80 -5.00 11.40 21.78
C LEU A 80 -3.81 11.90 20.94
N PRO A 81 -3.67 13.21 20.71
CA PRO A 81 -2.44 13.75 20.14
C PRO A 81 -1.29 13.48 21.11
N VAL A 82 -0.41 12.53 20.77
CA VAL A 82 0.80 12.22 21.53
C VAL A 82 1.94 13.03 20.95
N GLU A 83 2.58 13.89 21.74
CA GLU A 83 3.80 14.58 21.29
C GLU A 83 4.88 13.56 20.87
N GLU A 84 5.55 13.86 19.76
CA GLU A 84 6.67 13.07 19.20
C GLU A 84 7.74 12.70 20.24
N LYS A 85 7.98 13.60 21.20
CA LYS A 85 8.91 13.39 22.32
C LYS A 85 8.49 12.24 23.25
N GLU A 86 7.19 12.05 23.47
CA GLU A 86 6.67 10.92 24.24
C GLU A 86 6.77 9.61 23.46
N LEU A 87 6.56 9.64 22.14
CA LEU A 87 6.75 8.46 21.28
C LEU A 87 8.22 7.99 21.32
N LEU A 88 9.17 8.92 21.16
CA LEU A 88 10.60 8.64 21.25
C LEU A 88 11.01 8.07 22.61
N ARG A 89 10.37 8.52 23.69
CA ARG A 89 10.61 7.97 25.03
C ARG A 89 10.10 6.52 25.16
N LEU A 90 8.92 6.24 24.61
CA LEU A 90 8.29 4.90 24.69
C LEU A 90 8.96 3.88 23.79
N THR A 91 9.63 4.31 22.71
CA THR A 91 10.34 3.44 21.77
C THR A 91 11.84 3.35 22.02
N ASN A 92 12.35 3.86 23.16
CA ASN A 92 13.77 3.82 23.47
C ASN A 92 14.25 2.37 23.73
N PRO A 93 15.09 1.78 22.85
CA PRO A 93 15.55 0.40 23.01
C PRO A 93 16.40 0.21 24.28
N ALA A 94 17.09 1.26 24.76
CA ALA A 94 17.87 1.19 26.00
C ALA A 94 17.02 1.07 27.27
N SER A 95 15.71 1.31 27.19
CA SER A 95 14.78 1.13 28.31
C SER A 95 14.33 -0.32 28.48
N ILE A 96 14.64 -1.19 27.52
CA ILE A 96 14.24 -2.59 27.53
C ILE A 96 15.28 -3.38 28.34
N SER A 97 14.87 -3.94 29.48
CA SER A 97 15.73 -4.79 30.29
C SER A 97 15.87 -6.16 29.64
N VAL A 98 17.08 -6.49 29.17
CA VAL A 98 17.43 -7.80 28.62
C VAL A 98 18.02 -8.67 29.72
N GLN A 99 17.64 -9.95 29.75
CA GLN A 99 18.14 -10.89 30.74
C GLN A 99 19.67 -11.05 30.63
N ALA A 100 20.36 -11.14 31.77
CA ALA A 100 21.81 -11.25 31.80
C ALA A 100 22.34 -12.50 31.08
N ASN A 101 21.55 -13.57 31.03
CA ASN A 101 21.87 -14.85 30.40
C ASN A 101 21.35 -14.99 28.95
N TYR A 102 20.84 -13.92 28.33
CA TYR A 102 20.42 -13.96 26.93
C TYR A 102 21.63 -14.27 26.03
N GLN A 103 21.59 -15.42 25.36
CA GLN A 103 22.65 -15.94 24.48
C GLN A 103 22.50 -15.48 23.03
N GLY A 104 21.34 -14.92 22.67
CA GLY A 104 21.07 -14.46 21.30
C GLY A 104 21.78 -13.15 20.97
N LEU A 105 21.68 -12.76 19.70
CA LEU A 105 22.36 -11.58 19.18
C LEU A 105 21.88 -10.29 19.87
N ARG A 106 22.84 -9.55 20.45
CA ARG A 106 22.58 -8.23 21.02
C ARG A 106 22.85 -7.15 19.99
N ILE A 107 21.79 -6.50 19.55
CA ILE A 107 21.88 -5.41 18.57
C ILE A 107 21.83 -4.09 19.32
N GLU A 108 22.95 -3.39 19.32
CA GLU A 108 23.06 -2.02 19.82
C GLU A 108 23.23 -1.05 18.65
N GLY A 109 22.63 0.13 18.75
CA GLY A 109 22.75 1.18 17.74
C GLY A 109 24.02 2.00 17.94
N PRO A 110 24.58 2.61 16.87
CA PRO A 110 24.15 2.54 15.47
C PRO A 110 24.50 1.20 14.80
N ILE A 111 23.61 0.70 13.93
CA ILE A 111 23.83 -0.57 13.21
C ILE A 111 25.04 -0.41 12.29
N THR A 112 26.05 -1.24 12.53
CA THR A 112 27.25 -1.28 11.69
C THR A 112 27.16 -2.44 10.71
N ARG A 113 28.00 -2.40 9.66
CA ARG A 113 28.10 -3.49 8.68
C ARG A 113 28.41 -4.84 9.34
N LYS A 114 29.21 -4.82 10.41
CA LYS A 114 29.56 -6.02 11.18
C LYS A 114 28.31 -6.59 11.86
N THR A 115 27.57 -5.74 12.60
CA THR A 115 26.33 -6.13 13.26
C THR A 115 25.29 -6.68 12.28
N PHE A 116 25.26 -6.18 11.04
CA PHE A 116 24.38 -6.69 9.99
C PHE A 116 24.77 -8.08 9.47
N VAL A 117 26.08 -8.37 9.36
CA VAL A 117 26.56 -9.70 8.98
C VAL A 117 26.25 -10.70 10.10
N ASP A 118 26.54 -10.34 11.35
CA ASP A 118 26.25 -11.17 12.52
C ASP A 118 24.74 -11.49 12.62
N LEU A 119 23.89 -10.53 12.26
CA LEU A 119 22.44 -10.73 12.15
C LEU A 119 22.06 -11.78 11.11
N ILE A 120 22.63 -11.69 9.90
CA ILE A 120 22.35 -12.64 8.83
C ILE A 120 22.81 -14.05 9.22
N GLU A 121 23.98 -14.18 9.83
CA GLU A 121 24.50 -15.47 10.28
C GLU A 121 23.61 -16.09 11.37
N ALA A 122 23.18 -15.31 12.37
CA ALA A 122 22.25 -15.78 13.40
C ALA A 122 20.95 -16.32 12.79
N PHE A 123 20.35 -15.58 11.84
CA PHE A 123 19.13 -16.02 11.14
C PHE A 123 19.32 -17.27 10.28
N GLN A 124 20.50 -17.48 9.69
CA GLN A 124 20.79 -18.67 8.89
C GLN A 124 20.97 -19.92 9.74
N HIS A 125 21.50 -19.78 10.96
CA HIS A 125 21.82 -20.88 11.86
C HIS A 125 20.71 -21.18 12.88
N GLY A 126 19.70 -20.33 13.00
CA GLY A 126 18.53 -20.57 13.84
C GLY A 126 18.75 -20.33 15.34
N GLU A 127 19.73 -19.48 15.68
CA GLU A 127 19.99 -18.99 17.05
C GLU A 127 19.41 -17.59 17.29
#